data_AF-A0A0D2Y1U0-F1
#
_entry.id   AF-A0A0D2Y1U0-F1
#
_cell.length_a   1.000
_cell.length_b   1.000
_cell.length_c   1.000
_cell.angle_alpha   90.00
_cell.angle_beta   90.00
_cell.angle_gamma   90.00
#
_symmetry.space_group_name_H-M   'P 1'
#
loop_
_entity.id
_entity.type
_entity.pdbx_description
1 polymer ?
#
loop_
_entity_poly.entity_id
_entity_poly.type
_entity_poly.pdbx_seq_one_letter_code
_entity_poly.pdbx_strand_id
1 'polypeptide(L)'
;MWSSGILAGIFNMFVNLIALGSIDWKYYFTYIVFLTAFLVIAYFFYPETRGRTLEQIAYIFDREDADTQHLEGKAKVMSVEVDHKSG
;
A
#
# COMPACT_ATOMS: atom_id res chain seq x y z
N MET A 1 18.65 -10.75 -10.75
CA MET A 1 17.34 -10.56 -11.39
C MET A 1 16.71 -11.88 -11.85
N TRP A 2 17.47 -12.85 -12.37
CA TRP A 2 16.93 -14.17 -12.74
C TRP A 2 16.78 -15.15 -11.54
N SER A 3 17.70 -15.08 -10.58
CA SER A 3 17.74 -15.99 -9.43
C SER A 3 16.57 -15.80 -8.44
N SER A 4 16.05 -14.58 -8.33
CA SER A 4 14.90 -14.27 -7.46
C SER A 4 13.60 -14.92 -7.96
N GLY A 5 13.39 -14.98 -9.28
CA GLY A 5 12.22 -15.62 -9.86
C GLY A 5 12.22 -17.14 -9.70
N ILE A 6 13.40 -17.75 -9.79
CA ILE A 6 13.57 -19.21 -9.60
C ILE A 6 13.26 -19.59 -8.14
N LEU A 7 13.74 -18.80 -7.17
CA LEU A 7 13.48 -19.05 -5.76
C LEU A 7 11.99 -18.91 -5.40
N ALA A 8 11.31 -17.89 -5.95
CA ALA A 8 9.88 -17.70 -5.76
C ALA A 8 9.04 -18.82 -6.40
N GLY A 9 9.43 -19.29 -7.58
CA GLY A 9 8.76 -20.41 -8.26
C GLY A 9 8.92 -21.73 -7.49
N ILE A 10 10.13 -22.01 -7.00
CA ILE A 10 10.44 -23.15 -6.14
C ILE A 10 9.57 -23.10 -4.87
N PHE A 11 9.53 -21.97 -4.18
CA PHE A 11 8.70 -21.82 -2.98
C PHE A 11 7.22 -22.10 -3.25
N ASN A 12 6.64 -21.55 -4.33
CA ASN A 12 5.25 -21.80 -4.67
C ASN A 12 4.97 -23.29 -4.95
N MET A 13 5.87 -23.95 -5.67
CA MET A 13 5.70 -25.36 -6.04
C MET A 13 5.85 -26.27 -4.81
N PHE A 14 6.83 -26.03 -3.95
CA PHE A 14 7.05 -26.83 -2.74
C PHE A 14 6.02 -26.56 -1.66
N VAL A 15 5.60 -25.31 -1.44
CA VAL A 15 4.59 -24.99 -0.42
C VAL A 15 3.25 -25.66 -0.74
N ASN A 16 2.84 -25.65 -2.01
CA ASN A 16 1.57 -26.26 -2.41
C ASN A 16 1.64 -27.81 -2.29
N LEU A 17 2.77 -28.43 -2.64
CA LEU A 17 2.99 -29.88 -2.51
C LEU A 17 3.10 -30.33 -1.04
N ILE A 18 3.84 -29.58 -0.20
CA ILE A 18 4.01 -29.89 1.22
C ILE A 18 2.69 -29.72 1.96
N ALA A 19 1.91 -28.69 1.63
CA ALA A 19 0.64 -28.45 2.29
C ALA A 19 -0.40 -29.51 1.93
N LEU A 20 -0.42 -29.99 0.67
CA LEU A 20 -1.27 -31.11 0.28
C LEU A 20 -0.85 -32.43 0.95
N GLY A 21 0.44 -32.69 1.10
CA GLY A 21 0.95 -33.94 1.68
C GLY A 21 0.91 -34.04 3.21
N SER A 22 0.72 -32.92 3.93
CA SER A 22 0.80 -32.90 5.40
C SER A 22 -0.52 -32.58 6.11
N ILE A 23 -1.45 -31.91 5.42
CA ILE A 23 -2.60 -31.26 6.05
C ILE A 23 -3.95 -31.72 5.42
N ASP A 24 -3.91 -32.42 4.28
CA ASP A 24 -5.09 -32.89 3.54
C ASP A 24 -6.15 -31.76 3.37
N TRP A 25 -7.38 -32.03 3.81
CA TRP A 25 -8.52 -31.11 3.77
C TRP A 25 -8.35 -29.87 4.67
N LYS A 26 -7.45 -29.89 5.65
CA LYS A 26 -7.25 -28.74 6.54
C LYS A 26 -6.51 -27.59 5.82
N TYR A 27 -5.94 -27.83 4.63
CA TYR A 27 -5.24 -26.82 3.84
C TYR A 27 -6.19 -25.71 3.39
N TYR A 28 -7.47 -26.04 3.19
CA TYR A 28 -8.49 -25.05 2.87
C TYR A 28 -8.60 -23.96 3.94
N PHE A 29 -8.42 -24.27 5.23
CA PHE A 29 -8.45 -23.25 6.29
C PHE A 29 -7.26 -22.30 6.20
N THR A 30 -6.05 -22.82 5.97
CA THR A 30 -4.86 -21.97 5.78
C THR A 30 -5.06 -21.02 4.60
N TYR A 31 -5.60 -21.53 3.48
CA TYR A 31 -5.87 -20.72 2.30
C TYR A 31 -6.90 -19.61 2.57
N ILE A 32 -7.99 -19.93 3.28
CA ILE A 32 -9.00 -18.96 3.70
C ILE A 32 -8.41 -17.90 4.63
N VAL A 33 -7.53 -18.28 5.57
CA VAL A 33 -6.85 -17.33 6.47
C VAL A 33 -5.96 -16.37 5.69
N PHE A 34 -5.16 -16.86 4.74
CA PHE A 34 -4.34 -16.01 3.88
C PHE A 34 -5.19 -15.07 3.01
N LEU A 35 -6.26 -15.58 2.40
CA LEU A 35 -7.19 -14.74 1.63
C LEU A 35 -7.85 -13.67 2.48
N THR A 36 -8.28 -14.02 3.69
CA THR A 36 -8.91 -13.08 4.61
C THR A 36 -7.90 -12.02 5.07
N ALA A 37 -6.65 -12.42 5.34
CA ALA A 37 -5.59 -11.47 5.65
C ALA A 37 -5.33 -10.50 4.49
N PHE A 38 -5.24 -11.00 3.25
CA PHE A 38 -5.12 -10.13 2.07
C PHE A 38 -6.33 -9.22 1.87
N LEU A 39 -7.55 -9.71 2.13
CA LEU A 39 -8.77 -8.90 2.07
C LEU A 39 -8.75 -7.78 3.12
N VAL A 40 -8.34 -8.07 4.36
CA VAL A 40 -8.21 -7.08 5.43
C VAL A 40 -7.17 -6.03 5.04
N ILE A 41 -6.00 -6.45 4.57
CA ILE A 41 -4.94 -5.53 4.12
C ILE A 41 -5.46 -4.67 2.96
N ALA A 42 -6.09 -5.28 1.95
CA ALA A 42 -6.67 -4.55 0.83
C ALA A 42 -7.73 -3.55 1.30
N TYR A 43 -8.61 -3.93 2.23
CA TYR A 43 -9.67 -3.05 2.72
C TYR A 43 -9.13 -1.83 3.49
N PHE A 44 -8.10 -2.00 4.32
CA PHE A 44 -7.55 -0.90 5.12
C PHE A 44 -6.50 -0.06 4.39
N PHE A 45 -5.65 -0.68 3.57
CA PHE A 45 -4.50 -0.01 2.97
C PHE A 45 -4.72 0.42 1.52
N TYR A 46 -5.65 -0.19 0.78
CA TYR A 46 -5.94 0.24 -0.59
C TYR A 46 -7.13 1.20 -0.59
N PRO A 47 -6.91 2.51 -0.83
CA PRO A 47 -8.02 3.44 -1.00
C PRO A 47 -8.83 3.06 -2.25
N GLU A 48 -10.14 3.27 -2.20
CA GLU A 48 -11.07 2.94 -3.29
C GLU A 48 -10.63 3.57 -4.63
N THR A 49 -10.22 2.73 -5.58
CA THR A 49 -9.73 3.13 -6.91
C THR A 49 -10.83 3.13 -7.98
N ARG A 50 -12.05 2.68 -7.66
CA ARG A 50 -13.15 2.58 -8.65
C ARG A 50 -13.60 3.96 -9.12
N GLY A 51 -13.55 4.17 -10.44
CA GLY A 51 -14.13 5.33 -11.12
C GLY A 51 -13.28 6.60 -11.10
N ARG A 52 -12.02 6.52 -10.67
CA ARG A 52 -11.08 7.65 -10.69
C ARG A 52 -10.08 7.52 -11.83
N THR A 53 -9.72 8.64 -12.45
CA THR A 53 -8.64 8.66 -13.44
C THR A 53 -7.29 8.43 -12.75
N LEU A 54 -6.28 7.97 -13.50
CA LEU A 54 -4.94 7.72 -12.94
C LEU A 54 -4.36 8.97 -12.25
N GLU A 55 -4.68 10.17 -12.74
CA GLU A 55 -4.26 11.43 -12.11
C GLU A 55 -4.93 11.67 -10.75
N GLN A 56 -6.20 11.31 -10.59
CA GLN A 56 -6.92 11.46 -9.33
C GLN A 56 -6.46 10.46 -8.26
N ILE A 57 -6.05 9.26 -8.67
CA ILE A 57 -5.48 8.26 -7.75
C ILE A 57 -4.11 8.73 -7.26
N ALA A 58 -3.27 9.30 -8.15
CA ALA A 58 -2.00 9.89 -7.78
C ALA A 58 -2.17 11.03 -6.76
N TYR A 59 -3.15 11.92 -6.95
CA TYR A 59 -3.43 13.00 -5.99
C TYR A 59 -3.90 12.50 -4.61
N ILE A 60 -4.59 11.36 -4.54
CA ILE A 60 -5.03 10.78 -3.27
C ILE A 60 -3.88 10.11 -2.53
N PHE A 61 -2.96 9.49 -3.27
CA PHE A 61 -1.74 8.93 -2.70
C PHE A 61 -0.73 10.02 -2.29
N ASP A 62 -0.65 11.12 -3.04
CA ASP A 62 0.25 12.26 -2.78
C ASP A 62 -0.26 13.21 -1.67
N ARG A 63 -1.48 12.96 -1.16
CA ARG A 63 -2.14 13.86 -0.19
C ARG A 63 -1.49 13.89 1.19
N GLU A 64 -0.81 12.81 1.58
CA GLU A 64 -0.04 12.78 2.84
C GLU A 64 1.17 13.74 2.78
N ASP A 65 1.76 13.91 1.61
CA ASP A 65 2.88 14.84 1.39
C ASP A 65 2.38 16.27 1.13
N ALA A 66 1.23 16.43 0.48
CA ALA A 66 0.66 17.74 0.12
C ALA A 66 0.18 18.56 1.33
N ASP A 67 -0.38 17.93 2.37
CA ASP A 67 -0.80 18.66 3.59
C ASP A 67 0.41 19.23 4.33
N THR A 68 1.52 18.49 4.37
CA THR A 68 2.77 18.93 5.00
C THR A 68 3.36 20.14 4.26
N GLN A 69 3.35 20.13 2.92
CA GLN A 69 3.82 21.24 2.11
C GLN A 69 2.87 22.46 2.12
N HIS A 70 1.56 22.26 2.28
CA HIS A 70 0.62 23.37 2.40
C HIS A 70 0.79 24.12 3.73
N LEU A 71 1.12 23.41 4.81
CA LEU A 71 1.42 23.99 6.12
C LEU A 71 2.74 24.77 6.11
N GLU A 72 3.81 24.22 5.51
CA GLU A 72 5.09 24.92 5.34
C GLU A 72 4.95 26.14 4.42
N GLY A 73 4.21 26.02 3.31
CA GLY A 73 3.95 27.12 2.40
C GLY A 73 3.18 28.27 3.06
N LYS A 74 2.14 27.97 3.84
CA LYS A 74 1.40 28.98 4.62
C LYS A 74 2.24 29.61 5.73
N ALA A 75 3.04 28.82 6.45
CA ALA A 75 3.94 29.34 7.48
C ALA A 75 4.97 30.31 6.88
N LYS A 76 5.52 29.99 5.71
CA LYS A 76 6.48 30.85 5.01
C LYS A 76 5.85 32.15 4.52
N VAL A 77 4.67 32.09 3.89
CA VAL A 77 3.94 33.30 3.44
C VAL A 77 3.55 34.20 4.62
N MET A 78 3.09 33.60 5.73
CA MET A 78 2.75 34.35 6.94
C MET A 78 3.98 35.01 7.58
N SER A 79 5.15 34.36 7.55
CA SER A 79 6.40 34.99 8.01
C SER A 79 6.85 36.16 7.13
N VAL A 80 6.63 36.08 5.82
CA VAL A 80 6.96 37.15 4.85
C VAL A 80 5.99 38.33 4.97
N GLU A 81 4.69 38.08 5.15
CA GLU A 81 3.67 39.13 5.31
C GLU A 81 3.85 39.91 6.62
N VAL A 82 4.28 39.24 7.70
CA VAL A 82 4.57 39.86 9.00
C VAL A 82 5.82 40.74 8.94
N ASP A 83 6.85 40.32 8.20
CA ASP A 83 8.06 41.11 8.00
C ASP A 83 7.76 42.39 7.20
N HIS A 84 6.96 42.27 6.12
CA HIS A 84 6.62 43.40 5.26
C HIS A 84 5.72 44.45 5.93
N LYS A 85 4.91 44.09 6.93
CA LYS A 85 4.07 45.04 7.68
C LYS A 85 4.77 45.75 8.84
N SER A 86 6.00 45.36 9.20
CA SER A 86 6.72 45.89 10.36
C SER A 86 7.80 46.93 10.06
N GLY A 87 8.08 47.20 8.77
CA GLY A 87 8.94 48.30 8.30
C GLY A 87 8.15 49.47 7.76
#